data_AF-A0A2A2LZF4-F1
#
_entry.id   AF-A0A2A2LZF4-F1
#
_cell.length_a   1.000
_cell.length_b   1.000
_cell.length_c   1.000
_cell.angle_alpha   90.00
_cell.angle_beta   90.00
_cell.angle_gamma   90.00
#
_symmetry.space_group_name_H-M   'P 1'
#
loop_
_entity.id
_entity.type
_entity.pdbx_description
1 polymer ?
#
loop_
_entity_poly.entity_id
_entity_poly.type
_entity_poly.pdbx_seq_one_letter_code
_entity_poly.pdbx_strand_id
1 'polypeptide(L)'
;MSGDFKLGIIGGSGLEDPQFFKDVKEVVIDTPFGKPSDSYLEGTIEGVKVVLLARHGRKHDIMPGNVNFRANLWGMHMLGVKVIIASTACGSLQEHIKPGELVFPDSVFDRTAGRKSTFFDGEHNETPGVCHIQMHPAYSEYLRKVLAKTADGLGLKYHDGGFGVCIEGPRFSSKAESKVFRSWGASLVNMTLMPECVLAKELGIPYATTSLVTDYDCWREEEEQVSMEIVMATFKQNADKCKSLFLAAVPQIAKHDWTEEIKSLKMDPNRPQRFAFPVNNYLPSFTHLSHPLFREFMSEFVSTFLFIIVGIGCVITFKTTHSDFDTFLSLNLCWGFAVVFGGGLGIGVSGGHMNPAITLAQFVLGRKTWVQVLVYTPAQLLGTFAATACAYSDYTSIIDQFDGGHRTAKGNFSTLCFFVTCPNDWETNQLAGCWDQIIATGILGLVMASHIDPRNGVPRWMHPVLGGLSVMMIGMSFGMNDGYPINPARDLGARCFAAILYGKDAFTDRNYWFWVPIVGPTVGAVVGAWLYNLCVDLHSPKPEDDPTKNGFLRQNGIEEKWETVRGPNDEVRKDLSTDF
;
A
#
# COMPACT_ATOMS: atom_id res chain seq x y z
N MET A 1 -44.79 1.81 -10.81
CA MET A 1 -43.47 2.35 -10.44
C MET A 1 -43.55 2.70 -8.96
N SER A 2 -42.72 2.10 -8.12
CA SER A 2 -42.75 2.36 -6.67
C SER A 2 -42.48 3.84 -6.39
N GLY A 3 -43.14 4.42 -5.38
CA GLY A 3 -43.04 5.86 -5.04
C GLY A 3 -41.67 6.33 -4.52
N ASP A 4 -40.60 5.62 -4.84
CA ASP A 4 -39.28 5.70 -4.20
C ASP A 4 -38.10 5.93 -5.18
N PHE A 5 -38.38 6.29 -6.44
CA PHE A 5 -37.36 6.70 -7.39
C PHE A 5 -36.88 8.13 -7.10
N LYS A 6 -35.56 8.31 -6.96
CA LYS A 6 -34.90 9.63 -6.89
C LYS A 6 -33.75 9.69 -7.88
N LEU A 7 -33.67 10.80 -8.61
CA LEU A 7 -32.60 11.08 -9.57
C LEU A 7 -31.63 12.10 -8.97
N GLY A 8 -30.34 11.81 -8.98
CA GLY A 8 -29.29 12.72 -8.55
C GLY A 8 -28.77 13.56 -9.71
N ILE A 9 -28.51 14.83 -9.45
CA ILE A 9 -27.83 15.72 -10.40
C ILE A 9 -26.60 16.34 -9.74
N ILE A 10 -25.43 16.16 -10.37
CA ILE A 10 -24.17 16.75 -9.91
C ILE A 10 -23.67 17.77 -10.94
N GLY A 11 -23.63 19.05 -10.59
CA GLY A 11 -23.28 20.11 -11.53
C GLY A 11 -23.19 21.50 -10.88
N GLY A 12 -22.69 22.48 -11.64
CA GLY A 12 -22.60 23.88 -11.20
C GLY A 12 -23.95 24.62 -11.14
N SER A 13 -23.93 25.87 -10.68
CA SER A 13 -25.11 26.73 -10.39
C SER A 13 -26.03 26.94 -11.59
N GLY A 14 -27.35 26.95 -11.33
CA GLY A 14 -28.41 27.34 -12.26
C GLY A 14 -29.61 26.39 -12.33
N LEU A 15 -29.51 25.20 -11.72
CA LEU A 15 -30.56 24.16 -11.65
C LEU A 15 -31.39 24.22 -10.35
N GLU A 16 -31.01 25.07 -9.42
CA GLU A 16 -31.70 25.34 -8.17
C GLU A 16 -32.83 26.37 -8.32
N ASP A 17 -33.08 26.87 -9.53
CA ASP A 17 -34.04 27.95 -9.76
C ASP A 17 -35.49 27.48 -9.52
N PRO A 18 -36.24 28.17 -8.64
CA PRO A 18 -37.58 27.76 -8.21
C PRO A 18 -38.62 27.63 -9.33
N GLN A 19 -38.37 28.19 -10.52
CA GLN A 19 -39.30 28.10 -11.64
C GLN A 19 -39.56 26.66 -12.09
N PHE A 20 -38.57 25.79 -11.94
CA PHE A 20 -38.65 24.40 -12.39
C PHE A 20 -38.23 23.39 -11.33
N PHE A 21 -37.49 23.81 -10.29
CA PHE A 21 -37.17 22.96 -9.15
C PHE A 21 -38.09 23.33 -7.98
N LYS A 22 -39.10 22.48 -7.76
CA LYS A 22 -40.19 22.72 -6.80
C LYS A 22 -39.98 21.94 -5.51
N ASP A 23 -40.70 22.33 -4.46
CA ASP A 23 -40.70 21.66 -3.15
C ASP A 23 -39.30 21.48 -2.55
N VAL A 24 -38.45 22.48 -2.73
CA VAL A 24 -37.03 22.41 -2.40
C VAL A 24 -36.83 22.34 -0.89
N LYS A 25 -36.07 21.34 -0.46
CA LYS A 25 -35.60 21.13 0.91
C LYS A 25 -34.09 20.96 0.91
N GLU A 26 -33.41 21.75 1.72
CA GLU A 26 -31.99 21.59 1.98
C GLU A 26 -31.75 20.46 2.99
N VAL A 27 -30.81 19.56 2.68
CA VAL A 27 -30.48 18.39 3.49
C VAL A 27 -28.98 18.34 3.69
N VAL A 28 -28.56 18.45 4.95
CA VAL A 28 -27.17 18.33 5.38
C VAL A 28 -26.94 16.90 5.85
N ILE A 29 -25.91 16.24 5.30
CA ILE A 29 -25.54 14.86 5.63
C ILE A 29 -24.05 14.82 5.92
N ASP A 30 -23.69 14.21 7.05
CA ASP A 30 -22.34 13.75 7.31
C ASP A 30 -22.19 12.32 6.79
N THR A 31 -21.08 12.04 6.11
CA THR A 31 -20.78 10.71 5.57
C THR A 31 -19.58 10.10 6.29
N PRO A 32 -19.40 8.76 6.26
CA PRO A 32 -18.19 8.12 6.74
C PRO A 32 -16.91 8.67 6.09
N PHE A 33 -17.03 9.17 4.85
CA PHE A 33 -15.93 9.71 4.07
C PHE A 33 -15.72 11.22 4.25
N GLY A 34 -16.31 11.81 5.29
CA GLY A 34 -16.25 13.23 5.60
C GLY A 34 -17.42 14.04 5.03
N LYS A 35 -17.23 15.36 4.91
CA LYS A 35 -18.27 16.27 4.45
C LYS A 35 -18.36 16.31 2.92
N PRO A 36 -19.58 16.28 2.34
CA PRO A 36 -19.79 16.60 0.94
C PRO A 36 -19.40 18.05 0.61
N SER A 37 -19.30 18.38 -0.69
CA SER A 37 -18.95 19.71 -1.17
C SER A 37 -19.92 20.81 -0.74
N ASP A 38 -21.19 20.47 -0.53
CA ASP A 38 -22.25 21.36 -0.04
C ASP A 38 -23.38 20.49 0.56
N SER A 39 -24.42 21.12 1.09
CA SER A 39 -25.68 20.43 1.36
C SER A 39 -26.37 19.98 0.05
N TYR A 40 -27.17 18.93 0.17
CA TYR A 40 -28.00 18.44 -0.91
C TYR A 40 -29.30 19.23 -0.97
N LEU A 41 -29.81 19.51 -2.17
CA LEU A 41 -31.15 20.06 -2.34
C LEU A 41 -32.07 18.96 -2.87
N GLU A 42 -33.04 18.54 -2.06
CA GLU A 42 -34.10 17.63 -2.51
C GLU A 42 -35.30 18.42 -3.00
N GLY A 43 -35.93 18.00 -4.08
CA GLY A 43 -37.13 18.65 -4.61
C GLY A 43 -37.73 17.85 -5.76
N THR A 44 -38.53 18.51 -6.59
CA THR A 44 -39.14 17.87 -7.77
C THR A 44 -38.91 18.67 -9.05
N ILE A 45 -38.69 17.95 -10.16
CA ILE A 45 -38.66 18.49 -11.53
C ILE A 45 -39.71 17.71 -12.31
N GLU A 46 -40.73 18.39 -12.84
CA GLU A 46 -41.82 17.74 -13.60
C GLU A 46 -42.45 16.54 -12.86
N GLY A 47 -42.57 16.64 -11.53
CA GLY A 47 -43.12 15.60 -10.65
C GLY A 47 -42.14 14.46 -10.29
N VAL A 48 -40.92 14.45 -10.82
CA VAL A 48 -39.88 13.47 -10.47
C VAL A 48 -39.08 13.98 -9.28
N LYS A 49 -38.86 13.14 -8.26
CA LYS A 49 -38.00 13.48 -7.10
C LYS A 49 -36.53 13.58 -7.56
N VAL A 50 -35.89 14.71 -7.25
CA VAL A 50 -34.52 15.02 -7.65
C VAL A 50 -33.70 15.46 -6.44
N VAL A 51 -32.43 15.07 -6.43
CA VAL A 51 -31.41 15.51 -5.45
C VAL A 51 -30.30 16.25 -6.20
N LEU A 52 -30.08 17.52 -5.90
CA LEU A 52 -29.02 18.35 -6.50
C LEU A 52 -27.83 18.45 -5.55
N LEU A 53 -26.62 18.45 -6.11
CA LEU A 53 -25.38 18.78 -5.40
C LEU A 53 -24.45 19.62 -6.27
N ALA A 54 -23.95 20.72 -5.70
CA ALA A 54 -22.91 21.54 -6.32
C ALA A 54 -21.52 20.93 -6.10
N ARG A 55 -20.90 20.41 -7.17
CA ARG A 55 -19.60 19.70 -7.09
C ARG A 55 -18.49 20.52 -6.42
N HIS A 56 -18.42 21.81 -6.70
CA HIS A 56 -17.40 22.73 -6.19
C HIS A 56 -17.90 23.60 -5.02
N GLY A 57 -19.04 23.23 -4.41
CA GLY A 57 -19.79 24.10 -3.52
C GLY A 57 -20.56 25.18 -4.29
N ARG A 58 -21.64 25.72 -3.73
CA ARG A 58 -22.44 26.78 -4.38
C ARG A 58 -21.66 28.08 -4.64
N LYS A 59 -20.57 28.29 -3.90
CA LYS A 59 -19.64 29.43 -4.06
C LYS A 59 -18.52 29.17 -5.06
N HIS A 60 -18.38 27.93 -5.56
CA HIS A 60 -17.28 27.51 -6.42
C HIS A 60 -15.89 27.74 -5.78
N ASP A 61 -15.76 27.45 -4.48
CA ASP A 61 -14.55 27.68 -3.68
C ASP A 61 -13.72 26.40 -3.43
N ILE A 62 -14.16 25.26 -3.97
CA ILE A 62 -13.46 23.98 -3.85
C ILE A 62 -12.81 23.62 -5.19
N MET A 63 -11.48 23.65 -5.26
CA MET A 63 -10.75 23.23 -6.47
C MET A 63 -10.92 21.73 -6.77
N PRO A 64 -10.82 21.28 -8.03
CA PRO A 64 -11.11 19.88 -8.42
C PRO A 64 -10.41 18.80 -7.60
N GLY A 65 -9.10 18.94 -7.32
CA GLY A 65 -8.35 17.96 -6.51
C GLY A 65 -8.77 17.88 -5.03
N ASN A 66 -9.47 18.91 -4.53
CA ASN A 66 -9.97 18.97 -3.15
C ASN A 66 -11.46 18.58 -3.04
N VAL A 67 -12.14 18.29 -4.15
CA VAL A 67 -13.53 17.84 -4.12
C VAL A 67 -13.59 16.49 -3.42
N ASN A 68 -14.43 16.39 -2.38
CA ASN A 68 -14.64 15.13 -1.68
C ASN A 68 -15.64 14.24 -2.45
N PHE A 69 -15.18 13.64 -3.54
CA PHE A 69 -16.02 12.80 -4.40
C PHE A 69 -16.65 11.63 -3.64
N ARG A 70 -15.95 11.03 -2.68
CA ARG A 70 -16.50 9.94 -1.85
C ARG A 70 -17.70 10.42 -1.04
N ALA A 71 -17.55 11.52 -0.29
CA ALA A 71 -18.67 12.06 0.47
C ALA A 71 -19.83 12.49 -0.43
N ASN A 72 -19.54 13.13 -1.57
CA ASN A 72 -20.57 13.56 -2.53
C ASN A 72 -21.44 12.39 -2.99
N LEU A 73 -20.81 11.29 -3.41
CA LEU A 73 -21.51 10.13 -3.98
C LEU A 73 -22.14 9.26 -2.89
N TRP A 74 -21.48 9.13 -1.73
CA TRP A 74 -22.04 8.40 -0.59
C TRP A 74 -23.29 9.08 -0.04
N GLY A 75 -23.32 10.41 0.07
CA GLY A 75 -24.53 11.12 0.52
C GLY A 75 -25.68 11.00 -0.49
N MET A 76 -25.41 10.98 -1.80
CA MET A 76 -26.43 10.64 -2.82
C MET A 76 -26.99 9.23 -2.58
N HIS A 77 -26.13 8.26 -2.30
CA HIS A 77 -26.53 6.89 -1.99
C HIS A 77 -27.40 6.83 -0.72
N MET A 78 -27.00 7.50 0.37
CA MET A 78 -27.76 7.58 1.62
C MET A 78 -29.15 8.22 1.42
N LEU A 79 -29.26 9.19 0.52
CA LEU A 79 -30.53 9.84 0.16
C LEU A 79 -31.45 8.95 -0.69
N GLY A 80 -30.98 7.77 -1.11
CA GLY A 80 -31.74 6.81 -1.90
C GLY A 80 -31.75 7.11 -3.41
N VAL A 81 -30.81 7.93 -3.89
CA VAL A 81 -30.63 8.19 -5.33
C VAL A 81 -30.40 6.87 -6.08
N LYS A 82 -31.12 6.69 -7.17
CA LYS A 82 -31.07 5.48 -8.01
C LYS A 82 -30.26 5.65 -9.28
N VAL A 83 -30.13 6.88 -9.76
CA VAL A 83 -29.51 7.24 -11.03
C VAL A 83 -28.89 8.61 -10.88
N ILE A 84 -27.71 8.84 -11.47
CA ILE A 84 -27.07 10.16 -11.46
C ILE A 84 -26.80 10.63 -12.89
N ILE A 85 -27.17 11.88 -13.16
CA ILE A 85 -26.67 12.64 -14.32
C ILE A 85 -25.80 13.79 -13.82
N ALA A 86 -24.70 14.06 -14.52
CA ALA A 86 -23.76 15.08 -14.12
C ALA A 86 -23.44 16.03 -15.26
N SER A 87 -22.97 17.23 -14.94
CA SER A 87 -22.41 18.17 -15.92
C SER A 87 -20.96 18.52 -15.58
N THR A 88 -20.16 18.75 -16.62
CA THR A 88 -18.77 19.22 -16.50
C THR A 88 -18.44 20.19 -17.62
N ALA A 89 -17.68 21.25 -17.34
CA ALA A 89 -16.97 21.98 -18.38
C ALA A 89 -15.75 21.18 -18.85
N CYS A 90 -15.32 21.39 -20.09
CA CYS A 90 -14.16 20.70 -20.66
C CYS A 90 -13.56 21.46 -21.85
N GLY A 91 -12.26 21.26 -22.07
CA GLY A 91 -11.59 21.68 -23.30
C GLY A 91 -11.74 20.61 -24.37
N SER A 92 -11.98 21.03 -25.61
CA SER A 92 -11.98 20.15 -26.77
C SER A 92 -10.56 19.82 -27.20
N LEU A 93 -10.31 18.53 -27.43
CA LEU A 93 -9.09 18.02 -28.03
C LEU A 93 -9.30 17.61 -29.48
N GLN A 94 -10.41 17.99 -30.13
CA GLN A 94 -10.72 17.63 -31.51
C GLN A 94 -11.29 18.82 -32.30
N GLU A 95 -10.79 19.04 -33.51
CA GLU A 95 -11.18 20.18 -34.36
C GLU A 95 -12.71 20.23 -34.65
N HIS A 96 -13.35 19.07 -34.73
CA HIS A 96 -14.78 18.96 -35.06
C HIS A 96 -15.70 19.11 -33.85
N ILE A 97 -15.17 19.14 -32.62
CA ILE A 97 -15.93 19.30 -31.37
C ILE A 97 -15.76 20.74 -30.90
N LYS A 98 -16.80 21.56 -31.04
CA LYS A 98 -16.67 23.02 -30.89
C LYS A 98 -17.14 23.54 -29.52
N PRO A 99 -16.56 24.64 -29.00
CA PRO A 99 -17.11 25.35 -27.85
C PRO A 99 -18.61 25.64 -27.99
N GLY A 100 -19.36 25.37 -26.93
CA GLY A 100 -20.82 25.47 -26.87
C GLY A 100 -21.57 24.22 -27.32
N GLU A 101 -20.89 23.19 -27.85
CA GLU A 101 -21.46 21.88 -28.13
C GLU A 101 -21.37 20.97 -26.90
N LEU A 102 -22.22 19.94 -26.88
CA LEU A 102 -22.25 18.94 -25.81
C LEU A 102 -21.53 17.66 -26.25
N VAL A 103 -20.97 16.94 -25.29
CA VAL A 103 -20.43 15.59 -25.53
C VAL A 103 -20.93 14.65 -24.44
N PHE A 104 -21.38 13.47 -24.85
CA PHE A 104 -21.77 12.40 -23.95
C PHE A 104 -20.69 11.30 -24.01
N PRO A 105 -19.58 11.42 -23.27
CA PRO A 105 -18.45 10.50 -23.38
C PRO A 105 -18.83 9.09 -22.94
N ASP A 106 -18.20 8.08 -23.55
CA ASP A 106 -18.42 6.67 -23.24
C ASP A 106 -17.32 6.04 -22.38
N SER A 107 -16.17 6.72 -22.32
CA SER A 107 -14.99 6.28 -21.59
C SER A 107 -14.23 7.47 -21.01
N VAL A 108 -13.20 7.17 -20.22
CA VAL A 108 -12.38 8.16 -19.52
C VAL A 108 -10.95 7.65 -19.39
N PHE A 109 -9.98 8.55 -19.46
CA PHE A 109 -8.58 8.29 -19.21
C PHE A 109 -8.13 9.08 -17.97
N ASP A 110 -7.53 8.39 -17.00
CA ASP A 110 -7.16 8.99 -15.72
C ASP A 110 -5.73 9.54 -15.71
N ARG A 111 -5.59 10.84 -15.50
CA ARG A 111 -4.33 11.56 -15.25
C ARG A 111 -4.36 12.29 -13.90
N THR A 112 -5.27 11.90 -13.02
CA THR A 112 -5.32 12.38 -11.64
C THR A 112 -4.22 11.72 -10.80
N ALA A 113 -3.82 12.38 -9.71
CA ALA A 113 -2.81 11.92 -8.79
C ALA A 113 -3.20 12.31 -7.36
N GLY A 114 -3.31 11.32 -6.47
CA GLY A 114 -3.57 11.56 -5.04
C GLY A 114 -5.04 11.64 -4.63
N ARG A 115 -5.99 11.48 -5.56
CA ARG A 115 -7.43 11.42 -5.24
C ARG A 115 -7.79 10.06 -4.65
N LYS A 116 -8.62 10.06 -3.59
CA LYS A 116 -9.21 8.83 -3.04
C LYS A 116 -10.29 8.34 -4.00
N SER A 117 -9.99 7.27 -4.75
CA SER A 117 -10.79 6.80 -5.91
C SER A 117 -11.65 5.56 -5.65
N THR A 118 -11.70 5.07 -4.41
CA THR A 118 -12.55 3.93 -4.00
C THR A 118 -13.14 4.17 -2.61
N PHE A 119 -14.30 3.57 -2.33
CA PHE A 119 -14.82 3.43 -0.98
C PHE A 119 -14.16 2.29 -0.20
N PHE A 120 -13.58 1.31 -0.88
CA PHE A 120 -13.01 0.10 -0.29
C PHE A 120 -11.52 0.29 -0.01
N ASP A 121 -11.21 1.26 0.85
CA ASP A 121 -9.84 1.66 1.19
C ASP A 121 -9.23 0.88 2.37
N GLY A 122 -10.03 0.04 3.03
CA GLY A 122 -9.62 -0.70 4.24
C GLY A 122 -9.61 0.13 5.52
N GLU A 123 -10.00 1.40 5.45
CA GLU A 123 -10.08 2.33 6.60
C GLU A 123 -11.51 2.42 7.16
N HIS A 124 -12.55 2.18 6.33
CA HIS A 124 -13.96 2.37 6.71
C HIS A 124 -14.71 1.05 6.89
N ASN A 125 -15.49 0.94 7.99
CA ASN A 125 -16.24 -0.28 8.32
C ASN A 125 -17.46 -0.50 7.42
N GLU A 126 -17.98 0.56 6.79
CA GLU A 126 -19.14 0.53 5.91
C GLU A 126 -18.84 -0.18 4.58
N THR A 127 -17.56 -0.23 4.19
CA THR A 127 -17.09 -0.79 2.92
C THR A 127 -15.86 -1.68 3.14
N PRO A 128 -16.04 -2.82 3.84
CA PRO A 128 -14.94 -3.71 4.16
C PRO A 128 -14.43 -4.44 2.91
N GLY A 129 -13.14 -4.78 2.91
CA GLY A 129 -12.51 -5.58 1.87
C GLY A 129 -11.87 -4.76 0.77
N VAL A 130 -11.75 -5.37 -0.42
CA VAL A 130 -11.10 -4.78 -1.60
C VAL A 130 -12.09 -4.85 -2.75
N CYS A 131 -12.30 -3.72 -3.44
CA CYS A 131 -13.14 -3.64 -4.63
C CYS A 131 -12.27 -3.49 -5.89
N HIS A 132 -12.44 -4.42 -6.82
CA HIS A 132 -11.90 -4.32 -8.17
C HIS A 132 -13.04 -4.12 -9.17
N ILE A 133 -13.51 -2.88 -9.30
CA ILE A 133 -14.66 -2.56 -10.16
C ILE A 133 -14.30 -2.58 -11.65
N GLN A 134 -15.13 -3.23 -12.47
CA GLN A 134 -14.95 -3.22 -13.93
C GLN A 134 -15.36 -1.86 -14.49
N MET A 135 -14.43 -1.16 -15.15
CA MET A 135 -14.67 0.20 -15.68
C MET A 135 -15.18 0.27 -17.13
N HIS A 136 -15.37 -0.87 -17.82
CA HIS A 136 -16.02 -0.88 -19.13
C HIS A 136 -17.47 -1.39 -19.03
N PRO A 137 -18.47 -0.62 -19.53
CA PRO A 137 -18.39 0.79 -19.95
C PRO A 137 -18.24 1.74 -18.74
N ALA A 138 -17.66 2.93 -18.91
CA ALA A 138 -17.43 3.85 -17.77
C ALA A 138 -18.71 4.58 -17.34
N TYR A 139 -19.66 4.72 -18.25
CA TYR A 139 -20.95 5.39 -18.06
C TYR A 139 -22.08 4.47 -18.49
N SER A 140 -23.29 4.70 -17.96
CA SER A 140 -24.51 4.01 -18.39
C SER A 140 -24.82 4.33 -19.84
N GLU A 141 -24.86 3.30 -20.68
CA GLU A 141 -25.17 3.43 -22.10
C GLU A 141 -26.60 3.95 -22.29
N TYR A 142 -27.56 3.43 -21.53
CA TYR A 142 -28.96 3.86 -21.62
C TYR A 142 -29.13 5.33 -21.26
N LEU A 143 -28.51 5.80 -20.15
CA LEU A 143 -28.56 7.22 -19.78
C LEU A 143 -27.99 8.11 -20.87
N ARG A 144 -26.86 7.74 -21.45
CA ARG A 144 -26.25 8.49 -22.55
C ARG A 144 -27.19 8.57 -23.76
N LYS A 145 -27.85 7.48 -24.13
CA LYS A 145 -28.83 7.48 -25.23
C LYS A 145 -30.06 8.34 -24.94
N VAL A 146 -30.53 8.37 -23.69
CA VAL A 146 -31.63 9.27 -23.29
C VAL A 146 -31.19 10.73 -23.40
N LEU A 147 -29.99 11.08 -22.94
CA LEU A 147 -29.44 12.43 -23.06
C LEU A 147 -29.26 12.84 -24.53
N ALA A 148 -28.68 11.96 -25.37
CA ALA A 148 -28.52 12.21 -26.80
C ALA A 148 -29.87 12.44 -27.51
N LYS A 149 -30.86 11.56 -27.29
CA LYS A 149 -32.20 11.71 -27.86
C LYS A 149 -32.91 12.97 -27.38
N THR A 150 -32.69 13.35 -26.12
CA THR A 150 -33.27 14.59 -25.56
C THR A 150 -32.60 15.82 -26.19
N ALA A 151 -31.28 15.78 -26.40
CA ALA A 151 -30.55 16.84 -27.09
C ALA A 151 -31.03 17.00 -28.54
N ASP A 152 -31.28 15.90 -29.26
CA ASP A 152 -31.90 15.92 -30.60
C ASP A 152 -33.26 16.62 -30.58
N GLY A 153 -34.13 16.27 -29.63
CA GLY A 153 -35.46 16.86 -29.49
C GLY A 153 -35.45 18.36 -29.17
N LEU A 154 -34.36 18.85 -28.56
CA LEU A 154 -34.13 20.26 -28.27
C LEU A 154 -33.32 20.99 -29.36
N GLY A 155 -32.88 20.30 -30.41
CA GLY A 155 -32.04 20.87 -31.46
C GLY A 155 -30.63 21.26 -30.98
N LEU A 156 -30.15 20.68 -29.88
CA LEU A 156 -28.82 20.94 -29.34
C LEU A 156 -27.77 20.17 -30.13
N LYS A 157 -26.66 20.83 -30.46
CA LYS A 157 -25.51 20.17 -31.09
C LYS A 157 -24.76 19.33 -30.05
N TYR A 158 -24.56 18.05 -30.36
CA TYR A 158 -23.83 17.14 -29.49
C TYR A 158 -22.99 16.11 -30.26
N HIS A 159 -22.08 15.46 -29.53
CA HIS A 159 -21.32 14.29 -29.96
C HIS A 159 -21.58 13.13 -29.01
N ASP A 160 -21.85 11.93 -29.55
CA ASP A 160 -22.11 10.72 -28.76
C ASP A 160 -20.90 9.77 -28.81
N GLY A 161 -20.25 9.60 -27.66
CA GLY A 161 -19.05 8.78 -27.51
C GLY A 161 -17.76 9.57 -27.46
N GLY A 162 -16.64 8.84 -27.41
CA GLY A 162 -15.32 9.41 -27.19
C GLY A 162 -14.95 9.46 -25.71
N PHE A 163 -13.66 9.65 -25.43
CA PHE A 163 -13.13 9.65 -24.07
C PHE A 163 -12.53 11.00 -23.68
N GLY A 164 -12.75 11.38 -22.42
CA GLY A 164 -12.10 12.53 -21.82
C GLY A 164 -10.85 12.14 -21.03
N VAL A 165 -9.79 12.94 -21.11
CA VAL A 165 -8.65 12.87 -20.20
C VAL A 165 -8.97 13.71 -18.96
N CYS A 166 -9.03 13.08 -17.79
CA CYS A 166 -9.22 13.77 -16.52
C CYS A 166 -7.85 14.07 -15.91
N ILE A 167 -7.40 15.33 -15.99
CA ILE A 167 -6.14 15.79 -15.37
C ILE A 167 -6.37 16.18 -13.90
N GLU A 168 -5.30 16.23 -13.11
CA GLU A 168 -5.40 16.62 -11.69
C GLU A 168 -5.86 18.08 -11.50
N GLY A 169 -5.38 19.01 -12.32
CA GLY A 169 -5.56 20.44 -12.08
C GLY A 169 -4.75 20.95 -10.87
N PRO A 170 -5.02 22.16 -10.35
CA PRO A 170 -5.95 23.16 -10.90
C PRO A 170 -5.41 23.91 -12.12
N ARG A 171 -4.13 23.70 -12.48
CA ARG A 171 -3.58 24.26 -13.72
C ARG A 171 -4.23 23.63 -14.95
N PHE A 172 -4.36 24.41 -16.02
CA PHE A 172 -4.62 23.86 -17.36
C PHE A 172 -3.40 23.09 -17.89
N SER A 173 -3.61 22.37 -18.99
CA SER A 173 -2.55 21.61 -19.66
C SER A 173 -1.49 22.55 -20.23
N SER A 174 -0.24 22.08 -20.24
CA SER A 174 0.75 22.63 -21.17
C SER A 174 0.43 22.20 -22.60
N LYS A 175 0.92 22.97 -23.59
CA LYS A 175 0.74 22.62 -25.01
C LYS A 175 1.30 21.25 -25.38
N ALA A 176 2.38 20.82 -24.71
CA ALA A 176 2.94 19.49 -24.88
C ALA A 176 1.97 18.40 -24.40
N GLU A 177 1.40 18.55 -23.20
CA GLU A 177 0.39 17.63 -22.67
C GLU A 177 -0.84 17.58 -23.59
N SER A 178 -1.33 18.74 -24.03
CA SER A 178 -2.48 18.82 -24.94
C SER A 178 -2.23 18.05 -26.25
N LYS A 179 -1.06 18.24 -26.87
CA LYS A 179 -0.65 17.50 -28.07
C LYS A 179 -0.53 15.99 -27.83
N VAL A 180 -0.03 15.57 -26.67
CA VAL A 180 0.05 14.15 -26.29
C VAL A 180 -1.34 13.55 -26.13
N PHE A 181 -2.25 14.20 -25.40
CA PHE A 181 -3.63 13.72 -25.22
C PHE A 181 -4.36 13.58 -26.55
N ARG A 182 -4.16 14.53 -27.47
CA ARG A 182 -4.65 14.42 -28.85
C ARG A 182 -4.09 13.22 -29.59
N SER A 183 -2.79 12.94 -29.47
CA SER A 183 -2.15 11.79 -30.12
C SER A 183 -2.71 10.44 -29.65
N TRP A 184 -3.31 10.40 -28.46
CA TRP A 184 -4.02 9.22 -27.94
C TRP A 184 -5.45 9.09 -28.47
N GLY A 185 -5.94 10.06 -29.25
CA GLY A 185 -7.30 10.11 -29.75
C GLY A 185 -8.32 10.62 -28.72
N ALA A 186 -7.88 11.31 -27.66
CA ALA A 186 -8.80 11.88 -26.68
C ALA A 186 -9.72 12.93 -27.30
N SER A 187 -10.99 12.91 -26.90
CA SER A 187 -12.00 13.86 -27.38
C SER A 187 -11.98 15.16 -26.57
N LEU A 188 -11.76 15.03 -25.26
CA LEU A 188 -11.92 16.11 -24.29
C LEU A 188 -10.81 16.09 -23.24
N VAL A 189 -10.59 17.21 -22.57
CA VAL A 189 -9.83 17.31 -21.32
C VAL A 189 -10.66 18.01 -20.24
N ASN A 190 -10.64 17.46 -19.02
CA ASN A 190 -11.31 18.09 -17.87
C ASN A 190 -10.60 17.73 -16.55
N MET A 191 -11.20 18.10 -15.42
CA MET A 191 -10.62 17.87 -14.08
C MET A 191 -11.50 17.07 -13.12
N THR A 192 -12.70 16.62 -13.52
CA THR A 192 -13.71 16.09 -12.59
C THR A 192 -14.39 14.79 -13.05
N LEU A 193 -14.05 14.24 -14.22
CA LEU A 193 -14.63 12.96 -14.66
C LEU A 193 -14.21 11.81 -13.72
N MET A 194 -12.97 11.85 -13.22
CA MET A 194 -12.42 10.91 -12.26
C MET A 194 -12.26 11.54 -10.87
N PRO A 195 -12.50 10.81 -9.77
CA PRO A 195 -13.01 9.43 -9.70
C PRO A 195 -14.55 9.34 -9.67
N GLU A 196 -15.27 10.38 -10.07
CA GLU A 196 -16.73 10.49 -9.88
C GLU A 196 -17.52 9.33 -10.51
N CYS A 197 -17.18 8.94 -11.76
CA CYS A 197 -17.83 7.81 -12.42
C CYS A 197 -17.50 6.46 -11.78
N VAL A 198 -16.28 6.28 -11.27
CA VAL A 198 -15.84 5.06 -10.58
C VAL A 198 -16.65 4.85 -9.31
N LEU A 199 -16.76 5.90 -8.49
CA LEU A 199 -17.45 5.84 -7.20
C LEU A 199 -18.96 5.63 -7.38
N ALA A 200 -19.58 6.27 -8.38
CA ALA A 200 -20.98 5.99 -8.70
C ALA A 200 -21.18 4.50 -9.07
N LYS A 201 -20.22 3.92 -9.79
CA LYS A 201 -20.26 2.51 -10.19
C LYS A 201 -20.08 1.55 -9.01
N GLU A 202 -19.17 1.84 -8.08
CA GLU A 202 -19.00 1.08 -6.83
C GLU A 202 -20.28 1.05 -5.99
N LEU A 203 -21.07 2.13 -5.99
CA LEU A 203 -22.36 2.22 -5.29
C LEU A 203 -23.52 1.53 -6.02
N GLY A 204 -23.27 0.98 -7.21
CA GLY A 204 -24.29 0.37 -8.05
C GLY A 204 -25.28 1.40 -8.63
N ILE A 205 -24.85 2.64 -8.84
CA ILE A 205 -25.69 3.75 -9.34
C ILE A 205 -25.34 4.01 -10.81
N PRO A 206 -26.28 3.77 -11.76
CA PRO A 206 -26.14 4.21 -13.15
C PRO A 206 -25.78 5.70 -13.23
N TYR A 207 -24.70 6.00 -13.95
CA TYR A 207 -24.11 7.32 -14.01
C TYR A 207 -23.80 7.73 -15.45
N ALA A 208 -24.13 8.97 -15.82
CA ALA A 208 -23.71 9.58 -17.07
C ALA A 208 -23.35 11.05 -16.87
N THR A 209 -22.42 11.54 -17.68
CA THR A 209 -21.98 12.94 -17.64
C THR A 209 -22.28 13.63 -18.96
N THR A 210 -22.61 14.91 -18.88
CA THR A 210 -22.76 15.84 -20.00
C THR A 210 -21.60 16.82 -19.97
N SER A 211 -20.70 16.69 -20.93
CA SER A 211 -19.54 17.55 -21.06
C SER A 211 -19.90 18.75 -21.94
N LEU A 212 -19.88 19.94 -21.38
CA LEU A 212 -20.02 21.20 -22.10
C LEU A 212 -18.65 21.68 -22.54
N VAL A 213 -18.43 21.78 -23.83
CA VAL A 213 -17.15 22.22 -24.40
C VAL A 213 -17.05 23.74 -24.25
N THR A 214 -15.99 24.23 -23.61
CA THR A 214 -15.82 25.67 -23.32
C THR A 214 -14.72 26.35 -24.15
N ASP A 215 -13.76 25.56 -24.63
CA ASP A 215 -12.52 26.02 -25.24
C ASP A 215 -11.86 24.87 -26.03
N TYR A 216 -10.72 25.13 -26.68
CA TYR A 216 -9.89 24.13 -27.36
C TYR A 216 -8.59 23.84 -26.59
N ASP A 217 -8.61 23.92 -25.26
CA ASP A 217 -7.43 23.78 -24.40
C ASP A 217 -6.29 24.71 -24.88
N CYS A 218 -5.12 24.17 -25.24
CA CYS A 218 -3.99 24.96 -25.70
C CYS A 218 -3.25 24.39 -26.92
N TRP A 219 -3.90 23.52 -27.71
CA TRP A 219 -3.25 22.87 -28.86
C TRP A 219 -3.27 23.70 -30.14
N ARG A 220 -4.22 24.65 -30.28
CA ARG A 220 -4.29 25.57 -31.44
C ARG A 220 -3.21 26.64 -31.35
N GLU A 221 -2.60 26.99 -32.49
CA GLU A 221 -1.51 27.97 -32.54
C GLU A 221 -2.01 29.41 -32.71
N GLU A 222 -3.13 29.61 -33.41
CA GLU A 222 -3.62 30.92 -33.87
C GLU A 222 -4.87 31.41 -33.12
N GLU A 223 -5.31 30.70 -32.07
CA GLU A 223 -6.49 31.05 -31.28
C GLU A 223 -6.15 31.42 -29.83
N GLU A 224 -7.08 32.13 -29.19
CA GLU A 224 -7.02 32.50 -27.79
C GLU A 224 -6.95 31.22 -26.92
N GLN A 225 -5.90 31.12 -26.11
CA GLN A 225 -5.63 29.94 -25.29
C GLN A 225 -6.60 29.89 -24.10
N VAL A 226 -6.89 28.70 -23.58
CA VAL A 226 -7.80 28.55 -22.43
C VAL A 226 -7.40 29.44 -21.25
N SER A 227 -8.38 30.18 -20.72
CA SER A 227 -8.27 30.97 -19.50
C SER A 227 -9.55 30.80 -18.69
N MET A 228 -9.50 31.11 -17.39
CA MET A 228 -10.71 31.08 -16.55
C MET A 228 -11.80 32.03 -17.07
N GLU A 229 -11.41 33.16 -17.68
CA GLU A 229 -12.34 34.14 -18.22
C GLU A 229 -13.10 33.58 -19.42
N ILE A 230 -12.40 32.92 -20.36
CA ILE A 230 -13.02 32.26 -21.52
C ILE A 230 -13.94 31.14 -21.07
N VAL A 231 -13.46 30.28 -20.15
CA VAL A 231 -14.26 29.18 -19.61
C VAL A 231 -15.54 29.73 -18.98
N MET A 232 -15.44 30.75 -18.13
CA MET A 232 -16.62 31.33 -17.48
C MET A 232 -17.56 32.05 -18.44
N ALA A 233 -17.02 32.76 -19.44
CA ALA A 233 -17.82 33.43 -20.46
C ALA A 233 -18.60 32.42 -21.31
N THR A 234 -17.93 31.40 -21.84
CA THR A 234 -18.56 30.34 -22.64
C THR A 234 -19.54 29.53 -21.79
N PHE A 235 -19.18 29.21 -20.55
CA PHE A 235 -20.07 28.50 -19.63
C PHE A 235 -21.34 29.31 -19.37
N LYS A 236 -21.23 30.61 -19.05
CA LYS A 236 -22.40 31.48 -18.83
C LYS A 236 -23.31 31.56 -20.06
N GLN A 237 -22.74 31.60 -21.26
CA GLN A 237 -23.51 31.64 -22.52
C GLN A 237 -24.21 30.31 -22.84
N ASN A 238 -23.72 29.19 -22.32
CA ASN A 238 -24.17 27.85 -22.72
C ASN A 238 -24.74 27.02 -21.57
N ALA A 239 -24.72 27.50 -20.33
CA ALA A 239 -25.24 26.81 -19.15
C ALA A 239 -26.74 26.47 -19.32
N ASP A 240 -27.50 27.34 -19.97
CA ASP A 240 -28.92 27.13 -20.25
C ASP A 240 -29.18 25.91 -21.15
N LYS A 241 -28.21 25.50 -21.98
CA LYS A 241 -28.32 24.28 -22.79
C LYS A 241 -28.32 23.03 -21.91
N CYS A 242 -27.36 22.93 -20.99
CA CYS A 242 -27.29 21.82 -20.02
C CYS A 242 -28.51 21.81 -19.10
N LYS A 243 -28.94 23.00 -18.64
CA LYS A 243 -30.16 23.16 -17.84
C LYS A 243 -31.39 22.64 -18.58
N SER A 244 -31.64 23.15 -19.79
CA SER A 244 -32.78 22.73 -20.61
C SER A 244 -32.76 21.23 -20.93
N LEU A 245 -31.57 20.68 -21.21
CA LEU A 245 -31.37 19.26 -21.42
C LEU A 245 -31.80 18.44 -20.20
N PHE A 246 -31.34 18.80 -18.99
CA PHE A 246 -31.66 18.05 -17.78
C PHE A 246 -33.15 18.15 -17.44
N LEU A 247 -33.76 19.33 -17.58
CA LEU A 247 -35.19 19.51 -17.36
C LEU A 247 -36.04 18.62 -18.28
N ALA A 248 -35.64 18.50 -19.55
CA ALA A 248 -36.32 17.64 -20.51
C ALA A 248 -36.00 16.13 -20.31
N ALA A 249 -34.79 15.80 -19.84
CA ALA A 249 -34.33 14.42 -19.69
C ALA A 249 -34.87 13.74 -18.42
N VAL A 250 -35.01 14.47 -17.31
CA VAL A 250 -35.45 13.92 -16.01
C VAL A 250 -36.76 13.11 -16.12
N PRO A 251 -37.83 13.61 -16.77
CA PRO A 251 -39.07 12.84 -16.97
C PRO A 251 -38.89 11.58 -17.83
N GLN A 252 -37.95 11.59 -18.78
CA GLN A 252 -37.70 10.44 -19.65
C GLN A 252 -36.91 9.35 -18.90
N ILE A 253 -35.92 9.76 -18.10
CA ILE A 253 -35.13 8.88 -17.24
C ILE A 253 -36.03 8.19 -16.22
N ALA A 254 -36.97 8.92 -15.62
CA ALA A 254 -37.89 8.39 -14.62
C ALA A 254 -38.88 7.34 -15.15
N LYS A 255 -39.12 7.28 -16.46
CA LYS A 255 -40.00 6.27 -17.09
C LYS A 255 -39.33 4.91 -17.26
N HIS A 256 -38.01 4.84 -17.23
CA HIS A 256 -37.27 3.60 -17.41
C HIS A 256 -37.24 2.78 -16.13
N ASP A 257 -37.31 1.45 -16.26
CA ASP A 257 -37.11 0.54 -15.13
C ASP A 257 -35.62 0.21 -14.97
N TRP A 258 -35.02 0.82 -13.96
CA TRP A 258 -33.58 0.71 -13.65
C TRP A 258 -33.21 -0.56 -12.88
N THR A 259 -34.17 -1.43 -12.56
CA THR A 259 -33.97 -2.56 -11.65
C THR A 259 -32.83 -3.49 -12.10
N GLU A 260 -32.81 -3.88 -13.38
CA GLU A 260 -31.79 -4.81 -13.89
C GLU A 260 -30.40 -4.17 -14.01
N GLU A 261 -30.31 -2.91 -14.47
CA GLU A 261 -29.02 -2.21 -14.55
C GLU A 261 -28.42 -2.00 -13.15
N ILE A 262 -29.22 -1.50 -12.20
CA ILE A 262 -28.79 -1.35 -10.80
C ILE A 262 -28.35 -2.70 -10.23
N LYS A 263 -29.10 -3.79 -10.49
CA LYS A 263 -28.73 -5.12 -10.02
C LYS A 263 -27.43 -5.62 -10.64
N SER A 264 -27.18 -5.31 -11.92
CA SER A 264 -25.94 -5.68 -12.62
C SER A 264 -24.71 -4.90 -12.10
N LEU A 265 -24.92 -3.66 -11.65
CA LEU A 265 -23.87 -2.80 -11.12
C LEU A 265 -23.60 -3.07 -9.64
N LYS A 266 -24.63 -3.45 -8.88
CA LYS A 266 -24.47 -3.88 -7.49
C LYS A 266 -23.60 -5.12 -7.46
N MET A 267 -22.47 -4.99 -6.79
CA MET A 267 -21.66 -6.14 -6.41
C MET A 267 -22.56 -7.08 -5.59
N ASP A 268 -22.66 -8.34 -6.02
CA ASP A 268 -23.31 -9.36 -5.20
C ASP A 268 -22.51 -9.46 -3.88
N PRO A 269 -23.12 -9.15 -2.72
CA PRO A 269 -22.43 -9.19 -1.43
C PRO A 269 -21.93 -10.60 -1.08
N ASN A 270 -22.42 -11.64 -1.77
CA ASN A 270 -21.94 -13.01 -1.65
C ASN A 270 -20.93 -13.40 -2.72
N ARG A 271 -20.60 -12.51 -3.68
CA ARG A 271 -19.59 -12.78 -4.70
C ARG A 271 -18.21 -12.58 -4.07
N PRO A 272 -17.44 -13.65 -3.85
CA PRO A 272 -16.14 -13.53 -3.20
C PRO A 272 -15.19 -12.75 -4.11
N GLN A 273 -14.95 -11.47 -3.81
CA GLN A 273 -13.88 -10.68 -4.44
C GLN A 273 -12.54 -10.97 -3.79
N ARG A 274 -12.18 -12.25 -3.70
CA ARG A 274 -10.81 -12.67 -3.44
C ARG A 274 -10.14 -12.95 -4.77
N PHE A 275 -9.66 -11.91 -5.46
CA PHE A 275 -8.57 -12.09 -6.42
C PHE A 275 -7.26 -12.23 -5.64
N ALA A 276 -7.15 -13.34 -4.91
CA ALA A 276 -5.84 -13.96 -4.76
C ALA A 276 -5.49 -14.52 -6.13
N PHE A 277 -4.30 -14.23 -6.66
CA PHE A 277 -3.73 -15.04 -7.73
C PHE A 277 -3.93 -16.53 -7.35
N PRO A 278 -4.45 -17.39 -8.23
CA PRO A 278 -4.68 -18.78 -7.90
C PRO A 278 -3.34 -19.52 -7.86
N VAL A 279 -2.56 -19.25 -6.82
CA VAL A 279 -1.52 -20.15 -6.34
C VAL A 279 -2.19 -20.93 -5.21
N ASN A 280 -2.70 -22.11 -5.55
CA ASN A 280 -3.33 -23.13 -4.68
C ASN A 280 -4.86 -23.25 -4.77
N ASN A 281 -5.32 -24.01 -5.77
CA ASN A 281 -6.54 -24.83 -5.66
C ASN A 281 -6.25 -26.33 -5.86
N TYR A 282 -5.03 -26.78 -5.60
CA TYR A 282 -4.68 -28.21 -5.55
C TYR A 282 -4.58 -28.76 -4.12
N LEU A 283 -4.78 -27.95 -3.09
CA LEU A 283 -4.70 -28.38 -1.69
C LEU A 283 -6.06 -28.21 -0.98
N PRO A 284 -6.61 -29.27 -0.35
CA PRO A 284 -7.90 -29.25 0.33
C PRO A 284 -8.00 -28.17 1.42
N SER A 285 -9.19 -27.63 1.65
CA SER A 285 -9.52 -26.58 2.64
C SER A 285 -9.11 -26.87 4.09
N PHE A 286 -8.69 -28.09 4.42
CA PHE A 286 -8.08 -28.44 5.72
C PHE A 286 -6.66 -27.87 5.91
N THR A 287 -5.94 -27.47 4.86
CA THR A 287 -4.56 -26.99 4.96
C THR A 287 -4.42 -25.51 5.32
N HIS A 288 -5.53 -24.76 5.39
CA HIS A 288 -5.51 -23.32 5.64
C HIS A 288 -5.72 -23.01 7.12
N LEU A 289 -4.65 -23.09 7.91
CA LEU A 289 -4.68 -22.72 9.33
C LEU A 289 -4.81 -21.19 9.47
N SER A 290 -5.93 -20.75 10.04
CA SER A 290 -6.34 -19.34 10.15
C SER A 290 -5.77 -18.59 11.36
N HIS A 291 -4.98 -19.25 12.21
CA HIS A 291 -4.50 -18.64 13.45
C HIS A 291 -3.34 -17.66 13.18
N PRO A 292 -3.43 -16.38 13.61
CA PRO A 292 -2.41 -15.37 13.34
C PRO A 292 -0.98 -15.77 13.76
N LEU A 293 -0.82 -16.32 14.97
CA LEU A 293 0.48 -16.78 15.46
C LEU A 293 1.05 -17.95 14.66
N PHE A 294 0.21 -18.84 14.13
CA PHE A 294 0.68 -19.94 13.28
C PHE A 294 1.17 -19.41 11.94
N ARG A 295 0.49 -18.40 11.39
CA ARG A 295 0.93 -17.72 10.17
C ARG A 295 2.27 -17.00 10.37
N GLU A 296 2.46 -16.33 11.51
CA GLU A 296 3.73 -15.71 11.88
C GLU A 296 4.84 -16.75 12.09
N PHE A 297 4.52 -17.87 12.74
CA PHE A 297 5.43 -19.01 12.89
C PHE A 297 5.90 -19.53 11.52
N MET A 298 4.97 -19.82 10.61
CA MET A 298 5.30 -20.30 9.27
C MET A 298 6.12 -19.27 8.47
N SER A 299 5.80 -17.98 8.62
CA SER A 299 6.56 -16.89 8.02
C SER A 299 8.02 -16.88 8.50
N GLU A 300 8.25 -16.87 9.82
CA GLU A 300 9.61 -16.90 10.38
C GLU A 300 10.36 -18.20 10.02
N PHE A 301 9.67 -19.34 9.98
CA PHE A 301 10.25 -20.61 9.56
C PHE A 301 10.75 -20.55 8.11
N VAL A 302 9.91 -20.14 7.15
CA VAL A 302 10.26 -20.11 5.73
C VAL A 302 11.29 -19.02 5.43
N SER A 303 11.15 -17.83 6.05
CA SER A 303 12.13 -16.76 5.93
C SER A 303 13.51 -17.19 6.41
N THR A 304 13.58 -17.83 7.60
CA THR A 304 14.85 -18.31 8.15
C THR A 304 15.39 -19.48 7.34
N PHE A 305 14.53 -20.36 6.82
CA PHE A 305 14.94 -21.45 5.94
C PHE A 305 15.66 -20.91 4.69
N LEU A 306 15.06 -19.95 3.97
CA LEU A 306 15.66 -19.36 2.77
C LEU A 306 16.97 -18.64 3.11
N PHE A 307 16.97 -17.85 4.18
CA PHE A 307 18.17 -17.16 4.65
C PHE A 307 19.34 -18.13 4.91
N ILE A 308 19.08 -19.25 5.59
CA ILE A 308 20.12 -20.19 5.99
C ILE A 308 20.57 -21.09 4.85
N ILE A 309 19.67 -21.59 4.00
CA ILE A 309 20.06 -22.50 2.91
C ILE A 309 21.01 -21.80 1.93
N VAL A 310 20.71 -20.53 1.60
CA VAL A 310 21.57 -19.69 0.73
C VAL A 310 22.91 -19.41 1.41
N GLY A 311 22.88 -19.04 2.69
CA GLY A 311 24.09 -18.75 3.45
C GLY A 311 25.03 -19.96 3.59
N ILE A 312 24.49 -21.13 3.95
CA ILE A 312 25.27 -22.37 4.08
C ILE A 312 25.80 -22.81 2.71
N GLY A 313 24.97 -22.79 1.66
CA GLY A 313 25.40 -23.14 0.31
C GLY A 313 26.61 -22.30 -0.13
N CYS A 314 26.58 -21.00 0.15
CA CYS A 314 27.70 -20.11 -0.13
C CYS A 314 28.96 -20.45 0.69
N VAL A 315 28.81 -20.77 1.99
CA VAL A 315 29.94 -21.19 2.83
C VAL A 315 30.58 -22.48 2.31
N ILE A 316 29.76 -23.46 1.90
CA ILE A 316 30.25 -24.72 1.33
C ILE A 316 31.05 -24.42 0.05
N THR A 317 30.44 -23.72 -0.92
CA THR A 317 31.12 -23.37 -2.18
C THR A 317 32.43 -22.62 -1.94
N PHE A 318 32.44 -21.64 -1.02
CA PHE A 318 33.63 -20.88 -0.64
C PHE A 318 34.74 -21.76 -0.04
N LYS A 319 34.38 -22.75 0.78
CA LYS A 319 35.35 -23.63 1.44
C LYS A 319 35.83 -24.80 0.59
N THR A 320 35.08 -25.23 -0.43
CA THR A 320 35.40 -26.45 -1.20
C THR A 320 35.95 -26.18 -2.60
N THR A 321 35.58 -25.07 -3.25
CA THR A 321 35.81 -24.92 -4.70
C THR A 321 37.10 -24.17 -5.03
N HIS A 322 37.63 -23.36 -4.10
CA HIS A 322 38.89 -22.60 -4.24
C HIS A 322 39.06 -21.89 -5.60
N SER A 323 37.99 -21.31 -6.15
CA SER A 323 38.07 -20.55 -7.40
C SER A 323 38.51 -19.10 -7.15
N ASP A 324 39.10 -18.45 -8.16
CA ASP A 324 39.45 -17.02 -8.09
C ASP A 324 38.22 -16.10 -7.90
N PHE A 325 37.00 -16.62 -8.13
CA PHE A 325 35.74 -15.90 -7.95
C PHE A 325 35.16 -16.03 -6.53
N ASP A 326 35.58 -17.04 -5.77
CA ASP A 326 35.10 -17.33 -4.41
C ASP A 326 35.90 -16.52 -3.37
N THR A 327 35.64 -15.22 -3.34
CA THR A 327 36.31 -14.28 -2.45
C THR A 327 35.54 -14.08 -1.14
N PHE A 328 36.24 -13.57 -0.11
CA PHE A 328 35.57 -13.15 1.13
C PHE A 328 34.49 -12.06 0.86
N LEU A 329 34.65 -11.29 -0.22
CA LEU A 329 33.64 -10.34 -0.67
C LEU A 329 32.37 -11.04 -1.19
N SER A 330 32.50 -12.07 -2.04
CA SER A 330 31.34 -12.80 -2.58
C SER A 330 30.58 -13.55 -1.49
N LEU A 331 31.29 -14.09 -0.49
CA LEU A 331 30.68 -14.66 0.71
C LEU A 331 29.75 -13.65 1.42
N ASN A 332 30.25 -12.44 1.70
CA ASN A 332 29.49 -11.42 2.43
C ASN A 332 28.35 -10.81 1.59
N LEU A 333 28.53 -10.67 0.28
CA LEU A 333 27.44 -10.30 -0.64
C LEU A 333 26.30 -11.31 -0.58
N CYS A 334 26.64 -12.60 -0.61
CA CYS A 334 25.65 -13.67 -0.56
C CYS A 334 24.85 -13.67 0.76
N TRP A 335 25.54 -13.54 1.91
CA TRP A 335 24.85 -13.42 3.20
C TRP A 335 23.97 -12.16 3.28
N GLY A 336 24.39 -11.04 2.68
CA GLY A 336 23.56 -9.85 2.54
C GLY A 336 22.29 -10.12 1.74
N PHE A 337 22.41 -10.69 0.54
CA PHE A 337 21.26 -11.05 -0.30
C PHE A 337 20.33 -12.08 0.37
N ALA A 338 20.89 -13.06 1.08
CA ALA A 338 20.11 -14.04 1.82
C ALA A 338 19.18 -13.38 2.85
N VAL A 339 19.65 -12.33 3.54
CA VAL A 339 18.83 -11.53 4.46
C VAL A 339 17.79 -10.71 3.71
N VAL A 340 18.13 -10.09 2.57
CA VAL A 340 17.17 -9.32 1.77
C VAL A 340 15.99 -10.21 1.33
N PHE A 341 16.28 -11.36 0.71
CA PHE A 341 15.25 -12.26 0.19
C PHE A 341 14.51 -12.99 1.31
N GLY A 342 15.22 -13.49 2.32
CA GLY A 342 14.59 -14.13 3.49
C GLY A 342 13.68 -13.17 4.25
N GLY A 343 14.14 -11.94 4.51
CA GLY A 343 13.38 -10.91 5.20
C GLY A 343 12.21 -10.42 4.35
N GLY A 344 12.42 -10.27 3.04
CA GLY A 344 11.38 -9.92 2.07
C GLY A 344 10.22 -10.91 2.03
N LEU A 345 10.45 -12.21 2.25
CA LEU A 345 9.38 -13.21 2.36
C LEU A 345 8.48 -12.97 3.59
N GLY A 346 9.08 -12.56 4.71
CA GLY A 346 8.38 -12.45 5.99
C GLY A 346 7.89 -11.05 6.34
N ILE A 347 8.29 -10.01 5.59
CA ILE A 347 8.07 -8.60 5.93
C ILE A 347 6.59 -8.25 6.07
N GLY A 348 5.71 -8.86 5.28
CA GLY A 348 4.27 -8.61 5.30
C GLY A 348 3.51 -9.32 6.41
N VAL A 349 4.09 -10.36 7.00
CA VAL A 349 3.44 -11.23 7.99
C VAL A 349 4.07 -11.06 9.36
N SER A 350 5.29 -11.55 9.56
CA SER A 350 5.96 -11.54 10.85
C SER A 350 6.82 -10.29 11.08
N GLY A 351 7.22 -9.62 9.99
CA GLY A 351 8.26 -8.60 9.96
C GLY A 351 9.61 -9.14 9.46
N GLY A 352 9.72 -10.45 9.20
CA GLY A 352 10.92 -11.08 8.64
C GLY A 352 12.14 -10.97 9.55
N HIS A 353 12.00 -11.27 10.85
CA HIS A 353 13.06 -11.06 11.82
C HIS A 353 14.24 -12.03 11.62
N MET A 354 13.92 -13.32 11.41
CA MET A 354 14.87 -14.42 11.15
C MET A 354 15.99 -14.58 12.20
N ASN A 355 15.87 -13.90 13.33
CA ASN A 355 16.92 -13.73 14.31
C ASN A 355 16.29 -13.56 15.70
N PRO A 356 16.50 -14.50 16.63
CA PRO A 356 15.98 -14.42 17.99
C PRO A 356 16.46 -13.17 18.73
N ALA A 357 17.69 -12.73 18.50
CA ALA A 357 18.25 -11.53 19.14
C ALA A 357 17.52 -10.26 18.69
N ILE A 358 17.23 -10.12 17.39
CA ILE A 358 16.44 -9.00 16.86
C ILE A 358 15.00 -9.07 17.35
N THR A 359 14.43 -10.28 17.42
CA THR A 359 13.08 -10.48 17.96
C THR A 359 12.98 -10.04 19.42
N LEU A 360 13.98 -10.38 20.25
CA LEU A 360 14.05 -9.92 21.63
C LEU A 360 14.25 -8.40 21.71
N ALA A 361 15.13 -7.82 20.89
CA ALA A 361 15.32 -6.37 20.85
C ALA A 361 14.03 -5.62 20.51
N GLN A 362 13.24 -6.11 19.55
CA GLN A 362 11.93 -5.52 19.21
C GLN A 362 10.91 -5.68 20.35
N PHE A 363 10.92 -6.78 21.09
CA PHE A 363 10.11 -6.94 22.30
C PHE A 363 10.48 -5.91 23.37
N VAL A 364 11.78 -5.75 23.63
CA VAL A 364 12.29 -4.79 24.62
C VAL A 364 11.95 -3.34 24.26
N LEU A 365 11.87 -3.01 22.96
CA LEU A 365 11.40 -1.72 22.46
C LEU A 365 9.85 -1.57 22.46
N GLY A 366 9.10 -2.55 22.98
CA GLY A 366 7.63 -2.51 23.02
C GLY A 366 6.94 -2.77 21.66
N ARG A 367 7.68 -3.20 20.63
CA ARG A 367 7.17 -3.41 19.26
C ARG A 367 6.68 -4.84 19.00
N LYS A 368 6.97 -5.77 19.91
CA LYS A 368 6.50 -7.17 19.87
C LYS A 368 6.04 -7.61 21.25
N THR A 369 5.20 -8.64 21.29
CA THR A 369 4.76 -9.28 22.54
C THR A 369 5.71 -10.40 22.96
N TRP A 370 5.72 -10.74 24.24
CA TRP A 370 6.50 -11.89 24.73
C TRP A 370 6.04 -13.22 24.11
N VAL A 371 4.75 -13.37 23.81
CA VAL A 371 4.22 -14.54 23.09
C VAL A 371 4.87 -14.66 21.70
N GLN A 372 5.05 -13.55 21.00
CA GLN A 372 5.74 -13.58 19.70
C GLN A 372 7.20 -13.97 19.83
N VAL A 373 7.92 -13.53 20.88
CA VAL A 373 9.29 -14.01 21.14
C VAL A 373 9.32 -15.54 21.28
N LEU A 374 8.37 -16.11 22.04
CA LEU A 374 8.24 -17.55 22.26
C LEU A 374 7.79 -18.34 21.01
N VAL A 375 7.08 -17.71 20.08
CA VAL A 375 6.64 -18.34 18.82
C VAL A 375 7.72 -18.24 17.73
N TYR A 376 8.35 -17.08 17.60
CA TYR A 376 9.33 -16.79 16.55
C TYR A 376 10.62 -17.56 16.78
N THR A 377 11.10 -17.64 18.02
CA THR A 377 12.39 -18.28 18.32
C THR A 377 12.42 -19.76 17.91
N PRO A 378 11.42 -20.60 18.27
CA PRO A 378 11.35 -21.97 17.76
C PRO A 378 11.16 -22.05 16.24
N ALA A 379 10.36 -21.17 15.64
CA ALA A 379 10.17 -21.13 14.18
C ALA A 379 11.49 -20.92 13.44
N GLN A 380 12.29 -19.94 13.91
CA GLN A 380 13.60 -19.60 13.36
C GLN A 380 14.58 -20.77 13.53
N LEU A 381 14.66 -21.36 14.73
CA LEU A 381 15.52 -22.51 15.00
C LEU A 381 15.18 -23.73 14.13
N LEU A 382 13.88 -24.03 13.97
CA LEU A 382 13.41 -25.12 13.13
C LEU A 382 13.67 -24.83 11.65
N GLY A 383 13.51 -23.57 11.21
CA GLY A 383 13.85 -23.14 9.86
C GLY A 383 15.34 -23.34 9.56
N THR A 384 16.23 -22.94 10.47
CA THR A 384 17.68 -23.18 10.35
C THR A 384 17.99 -24.67 10.32
N PHE A 385 17.41 -25.48 11.23
CA PHE A 385 17.62 -26.92 11.27
C PHE A 385 17.26 -27.57 9.92
N ALA A 386 16.07 -27.26 9.39
CA ALA A 386 15.60 -27.79 8.12
C ALA A 386 16.46 -27.33 6.93
N ALA A 387 16.87 -26.05 6.92
CA ALA A 387 17.75 -25.51 5.88
C ALA A 387 19.14 -26.16 5.89
N THR A 388 19.70 -26.39 7.09
CA THR A 388 20.98 -27.08 7.26
C THR A 388 20.90 -28.51 6.75
N ALA A 389 19.82 -29.22 7.06
CA ALA A 389 19.57 -30.57 6.54
C ALA A 389 19.45 -30.60 5.01
N CYS A 390 18.74 -29.62 4.45
CA CYS A 390 18.55 -29.50 3.00
C CYS A 390 19.87 -29.18 2.29
N ALA A 391 20.65 -28.22 2.82
CA ALA A 391 21.97 -27.89 2.29
C ALA A 391 22.93 -29.08 2.39
N TYR A 392 22.95 -29.81 3.52
CA TYR A 392 23.74 -31.03 3.63
C TYR A 392 23.38 -32.06 2.55
N SER A 393 22.09 -32.30 2.35
CA SER A 393 21.59 -33.22 1.32
C SER A 393 22.02 -32.80 -0.09
N ASP A 394 21.91 -31.51 -0.42
CA ASP A 394 22.22 -30.99 -1.76
C ASP A 394 23.73 -31.05 -2.06
N TYR A 395 24.55 -30.69 -1.06
CA TYR A 395 25.99 -30.59 -1.21
C TYR A 395 26.75 -31.87 -0.79
N THR A 396 26.08 -32.98 -0.47
CA THR A 396 26.74 -34.20 0.02
C THR A 396 27.91 -34.64 -0.87
N SER A 397 27.74 -34.61 -2.20
CA SER A 397 28.78 -35.03 -3.15
C SER A 397 30.06 -34.18 -3.09
N ILE A 398 29.93 -32.85 -2.96
CA ILE A 398 31.12 -31.97 -2.88
C ILE A 398 31.78 -32.05 -1.50
N ILE A 399 30.99 -32.26 -0.45
CA ILE A 399 31.52 -32.43 0.91
C ILE A 399 32.26 -33.78 0.99
N ASP A 400 31.72 -34.85 0.39
CA ASP A 400 32.40 -36.16 0.30
C ASP A 400 33.71 -36.09 -0.47
N GLN A 401 33.75 -35.29 -1.54
CA GLN A 401 35.00 -35.04 -2.25
C GLN A 401 36.03 -34.31 -1.37
N PHE A 402 35.56 -33.42 -0.49
CA PHE A 402 36.41 -32.64 0.41
C PHE A 402 36.94 -33.46 1.59
N ASP A 403 36.10 -34.26 2.26
CA ASP A 403 36.46 -35.00 3.48
C ASP A 403 36.62 -36.51 3.30
N GLY A 404 36.53 -37.00 2.06
CA GLY A 404 36.63 -38.42 1.72
C GLY A 404 35.42 -39.25 2.16
N GLY A 405 34.28 -38.61 2.44
CA GLY A 405 33.05 -39.25 2.94
C GLY A 405 33.04 -39.47 4.45
N HIS A 406 33.99 -38.87 5.18
CA HIS A 406 34.14 -39.03 6.62
C HIS A 406 33.94 -37.70 7.35
N ARG A 407 32.71 -37.49 7.85
CA ARG A 407 32.34 -36.29 8.60
C ARG A 407 33.15 -36.19 9.88
N THR A 408 33.97 -35.13 9.99
CA THR A 408 34.75 -34.82 11.19
C THR A 408 34.55 -33.38 11.60
N ALA A 409 34.53 -33.13 12.91
CA ALA A 409 34.42 -31.78 13.47
C ALA A 409 35.78 -31.09 13.63
N LYS A 410 36.88 -31.86 13.59
CA LYS A 410 38.24 -31.40 13.91
C LYS A 410 39.23 -31.90 12.87
N GLY A 411 40.33 -31.18 12.71
CA GLY A 411 41.40 -31.50 11.77
C GLY A 411 41.24 -30.82 10.41
N ASN A 412 42.19 -31.09 9.51
CA ASN A 412 42.35 -30.36 8.24
C ASN A 412 41.18 -30.54 7.26
N PHE A 413 40.41 -31.61 7.42
CA PHE A 413 39.22 -31.92 6.61
C PHE A 413 37.93 -31.78 7.41
N SER A 414 37.93 -30.95 8.47
CA SER A 414 36.72 -30.68 9.26
C SER A 414 35.66 -29.98 8.41
N THR A 415 34.45 -30.53 8.43
CA THR A 415 33.29 -30.01 7.70
C THR A 415 32.24 -29.39 8.62
N LEU A 416 32.43 -29.43 9.95
CA LEU A 416 31.50 -28.83 10.92
C LEU A 416 31.26 -27.34 10.63
N CYS A 417 32.34 -26.60 10.36
CA CYS A 417 32.30 -25.16 10.07
C CYS A 417 31.69 -24.80 8.71
N PHE A 418 31.17 -25.77 7.96
CA PHE A 418 30.35 -25.50 6.78
C PHE A 418 28.93 -25.08 7.19
N PHE A 419 28.47 -25.60 8.32
CA PHE A 419 27.10 -25.45 8.80
C PHE A 419 27.00 -24.48 9.97
N VAL A 420 27.99 -24.46 10.86
CA VAL A 420 27.98 -23.67 12.09
C VAL A 420 29.07 -22.61 12.06
N THR A 421 28.90 -21.58 12.89
CA THR A 421 29.94 -20.57 13.03
C THR A 421 31.06 -21.07 13.91
N CYS A 422 32.24 -20.58 13.58
CA CYS A 422 33.48 -21.22 13.90
C CYS A 422 34.53 -20.12 13.96
N PRO A 423 35.09 -19.80 15.13
CA PRO A 423 36.10 -18.75 15.24
C PRO A 423 37.37 -19.18 14.49
N ASN A 424 38.21 -18.24 14.10
CA ASN A 424 39.48 -18.60 13.47
C ASN A 424 40.45 -19.23 14.48
N ASP A 425 41.42 -20.00 13.99
CA ASP A 425 42.31 -20.78 14.85
C ASP A 425 43.22 -19.91 15.75
N TRP A 426 43.39 -18.63 15.42
CA TRP A 426 44.11 -17.65 16.23
C TRP A 426 43.24 -16.95 17.28
N GLU A 427 41.91 -17.03 17.17
CA GLU A 427 40.99 -16.52 18.20
C GLU A 427 40.81 -17.58 19.29
N THR A 428 41.59 -17.44 20.36
CA THR A 428 41.68 -18.42 21.44
C THR A 428 40.85 -18.03 22.66
N ASN A 429 40.27 -16.83 22.69
CA ASN A 429 39.57 -16.29 23.84
C ASN A 429 38.07 -16.11 23.57
N GLN A 430 37.26 -17.02 24.10
CA GLN A 430 35.80 -16.97 23.92
C GLN A 430 35.13 -15.71 24.49
N LEU A 431 35.72 -15.07 25.51
CA LEU A 431 35.20 -13.81 26.02
C LEU A 431 35.47 -12.66 25.05
N ALA A 432 36.63 -12.67 24.38
CA ALA A 432 36.93 -11.70 23.33
C ALA A 432 35.99 -11.90 22.14
N GLY A 433 35.77 -13.15 21.72
CA GLY A 433 34.81 -13.44 20.66
C GLY A 433 33.36 -13.09 21.04
N CYS A 434 32.96 -13.30 22.30
CA CYS A 434 31.66 -12.82 22.78
C CYS A 434 31.54 -11.30 22.75
N TRP A 435 32.60 -10.57 23.07
CA TRP A 435 32.64 -9.12 22.99
C TRP A 435 32.54 -8.63 21.54
N ASP A 436 33.24 -9.29 20.61
CA ASP A 436 33.10 -9.05 19.16
C ASP A 436 31.63 -9.20 18.72
N GLN A 437 30.95 -10.28 19.15
CA GLN A 437 29.55 -10.51 18.80
C GLN A 437 28.57 -9.53 19.43
N ILE A 438 28.86 -9.03 20.63
CA ILE A 438 28.08 -7.95 21.26
C ILE A 438 28.18 -6.68 20.42
N ILE A 439 29.37 -6.31 19.96
CA ILE A 439 29.58 -5.12 19.12
C ILE A 439 28.91 -5.31 17.75
N ALA A 440 29.21 -6.40 17.06
CA ALA A 440 28.71 -6.67 15.71
C ALA A 440 27.18 -6.72 15.67
N THR A 441 26.56 -7.41 16.62
CA THR A 441 25.09 -7.48 16.71
C THR A 441 24.49 -6.20 17.29
N GLY A 442 25.23 -5.46 18.11
CA GLY A 442 24.85 -4.11 18.55
C GLY A 442 24.71 -3.13 17.39
N ILE A 443 25.64 -3.17 16.43
CA ILE A 443 25.52 -2.39 15.19
C ILE A 443 24.24 -2.79 14.44
N LEU A 444 23.99 -4.10 14.28
CA LEU A 444 22.75 -4.58 13.65
C LEU A 444 21.50 -4.08 14.39
N GLY A 445 21.46 -4.22 15.72
CA GLY A 445 20.34 -3.77 16.56
C GLY A 445 20.08 -2.26 16.45
N LEU A 446 21.15 -1.46 16.47
CA LEU A 446 21.08 0.00 16.32
C LEU A 446 20.54 0.41 14.93
N VAL A 447 21.09 -0.16 13.86
CA VAL A 447 20.69 0.15 12.49
C VAL A 447 19.24 -0.29 12.23
N MET A 448 18.87 -1.48 12.69
CA MET A 448 17.48 -1.96 12.59
C MET A 448 16.51 -1.10 13.40
N ALA A 449 16.88 -0.65 14.60
CA ALA A 449 16.05 0.25 15.40
C ALA A 449 15.78 1.58 14.68
N SER A 450 16.82 2.13 14.02
CA SER A 450 16.73 3.32 13.18
C SER A 450 15.81 3.13 11.98
N HIS A 451 15.96 2.05 11.22
CA HIS A 451 15.20 1.90 9.98
C HIS A 451 13.75 1.49 10.19
N ILE A 452 13.45 0.83 11.30
CA ILE A 452 12.08 0.49 11.70
C ILE A 452 11.40 1.69 12.37
N ASP A 453 12.15 2.70 12.81
CA ASP A 453 11.56 3.93 13.32
C ASP A 453 10.86 4.71 12.20
N PRO A 454 9.53 4.84 12.26
CA PRO A 454 8.76 5.49 11.21
C PRO A 454 9.07 6.99 11.06
N ARG A 455 9.67 7.65 12.06
CA ARG A 455 10.08 9.06 11.97
C ARG A 455 11.20 9.29 10.96
N ASN A 456 11.96 8.24 10.63
CA ASN A 456 13.01 8.29 9.62
C ASN A 456 12.48 8.08 8.20
N GLY A 457 11.18 7.79 8.06
CA GLY A 457 10.50 7.71 6.78
C GLY A 457 10.97 6.62 5.83
N VAL A 458 11.55 5.55 6.37
CA VAL A 458 11.98 4.39 5.60
C VAL A 458 10.75 3.56 5.20
N PRO A 459 10.46 3.39 3.88
CA PRO A 459 9.35 2.56 3.43
C PRO A 459 9.51 1.11 3.92
N ARG A 460 8.40 0.45 4.30
CA ARG A 460 8.43 -0.92 4.86
C ARG A 460 9.12 -1.95 3.96
N TRP A 461 8.99 -1.82 2.64
CA TRP A 461 9.64 -2.72 1.67
C TRP A 461 11.17 -2.55 1.64
N MET A 462 11.71 -1.45 2.16
CA MET A 462 13.15 -1.19 2.25
C MET A 462 13.80 -1.83 3.49
N HIS A 463 13.04 -2.25 4.50
CA HIS A 463 13.59 -2.80 5.75
C HIS A 463 14.48 -4.04 5.52
N PRO A 464 14.07 -5.05 4.70
CA PRO A 464 14.93 -6.20 4.42
C PRO A 464 16.19 -5.83 3.63
N VAL A 465 16.10 -4.85 2.72
CA VAL A 465 17.25 -4.35 1.94
C VAL A 465 18.31 -3.78 2.86
N LEU A 466 17.91 -2.90 3.78
CA LEU A 466 18.83 -2.28 4.73
C LEU A 466 19.35 -3.29 5.76
N GLY A 467 18.53 -4.26 6.17
CA GLY A 467 18.98 -5.38 6.99
C GLY A 467 20.07 -6.20 6.30
N GLY A 468 19.90 -6.52 5.01
CA GLY A 468 20.90 -7.23 4.23
C GLY A 468 22.20 -6.45 4.03
N LEU A 469 22.10 -5.14 3.75
CA LEU A 469 23.27 -4.26 3.68
C LEU A 469 24.01 -4.17 5.02
N SER A 470 23.27 -4.18 6.14
CA SER A 470 23.85 -4.19 7.49
C SER A 470 24.64 -5.48 7.74
N VAL A 471 24.06 -6.63 7.42
CA VAL A 471 24.75 -7.93 7.56
C VAL A 471 25.97 -8.02 6.65
N MET A 472 25.87 -7.53 5.43
CA MET A 472 27.00 -7.44 4.49
C MET A 472 28.14 -6.58 5.05
N MET A 473 27.83 -5.39 5.56
CA MET A 473 28.80 -4.48 6.19
C MET A 473 29.47 -5.13 7.42
N ILE A 474 28.68 -5.76 8.28
CA ILE A 474 29.18 -6.45 9.48
C ILE A 474 30.09 -7.61 9.08
N GLY A 475 29.68 -8.44 8.11
CA GLY A 475 30.47 -9.57 7.65
C GLY A 475 31.81 -9.15 7.04
N MET A 476 31.85 -8.04 6.30
CA MET A 476 33.09 -7.47 5.76
C MET A 476 34.01 -6.86 6.83
N SER A 477 33.46 -6.46 7.99
CA SER A 477 34.20 -5.75 9.05
C SER A 477 34.64 -6.65 10.21
N PHE A 478 33.75 -7.54 10.66
CA PHE A 478 33.92 -8.42 11.83
C PHE A 478 34.10 -9.89 11.43
N GLY A 479 33.84 -10.24 10.17
CA GLY A 479 33.77 -11.63 9.80
C GLY A 479 35.09 -12.38 9.75
N MET A 480 36.22 -11.67 9.64
CA MET A 480 37.55 -12.28 9.76
C MET A 480 37.94 -12.61 11.19
N ASN A 481 37.24 -12.13 12.22
CA ASN A 481 37.53 -12.50 13.60
C ASN A 481 36.89 -13.87 13.90
N ASP A 482 35.55 -13.88 13.92
CA ASP A 482 34.75 -15.00 14.44
C ASP A 482 33.74 -15.59 13.44
N GLY A 483 33.73 -15.11 12.19
CA GLY A 483 32.69 -15.49 11.22
C GLY A 483 31.32 -14.86 11.53
N TYR A 484 31.31 -13.74 12.26
CA TYR A 484 30.15 -12.90 12.60
C TYR A 484 28.88 -13.66 12.99
N PRO A 485 28.89 -14.52 14.03
CA PRO A 485 27.72 -15.19 14.58
C PRO A 485 26.62 -14.28 15.16
N ILE A 486 26.20 -13.23 14.47
CA ILE A 486 25.24 -12.20 14.92
C ILE A 486 23.77 -12.66 14.99
N ASN A 487 23.52 -13.98 14.96
CA ASN A 487 22.18 -14.55 14.92
C ASN A 487 22.15 -15.90 15.68
N PRO A 488 21.47 -15.98 16.84
CA PRO A 488 21.37 -17.21 17.61
C PRO A 488 20.72 -18.37 16.83
N ALA A 489 19.72 -18.09 15.98
CA ALA A 489 19.06 -19.14 15.20
C ALA A 489 20.01 -19.72 14.14
N ARG A 490 20.77 -18.86 13.44
CA ARG A 490 21.76 -19.25 12.42
C ARG A 490 22.70 -20.33 12.94
N ASP A 491 23.12 -20.21 14.19
CA ASP A 491 24.11 -21.11 14.76
C ASP A 491 23.48 -22.27 15.53
N LEU A 492 22.57 -22.00 16.49
CA LEU A 492 22.00 -23.05 17.35
C LEU A 492 21.15 -24.05 16.55
N GLY A 493 20.33 -23.59 15.62
CA GLY A 493 19.52 -24.48 14.79
C GLY A 493 20.37 -25.39 13.89
N ALA A 494 21.46 -24.85 13.35
CA ALA A 494 22.42 -25.60 12.54
C ALA A 494 23.21 -26.60 13.41
N ARG A 495 23.61 -26.23 14.63
CA ARG A 495 24.26 -27.15 15.59
C ARG A 495 23.38 -28.33 15.96
N CYS A 496 22.08 -28.10 16.16
CA CYS A 496 21.14 -29.19 16.43
C CYS A 496 21.12 -30.23 15.30
N PHE A 497 21.20 -29.79 14.04
CA PHE A 497 21.35 -30.72 12.91
C PHE A 497 22.75 -31.33 12.87
N ALA A 498 23.80 -30.52 13.03
CA ALA A 498 25.19 -30.96 13.03
C ALA A 498 25.47 -32.03 14.10
N ALA A 499 24.78 -32.01 15.24
CA ALA A 499 24.89 -33.04 16.27
C ALA A 499 24.50 -34.45 15.78
N ILE A 500 23.68 -34.56 14.73
CA ILE A 500 23.35 -35.83 14.07
C ILE A 500 24.58 -36.38 13.32
N LEU A 501 25.36 -35.49 12.70
CA LEU A 501 26.52 -35.85 11.87
C LEU A 501 27.82 -36.00 12.68
N TYR A 502 28.02 -35.12 13.67
CA TYR A 502 29.28 -34.99 14.41
C TYR A 502 29.16 -35.36 15.90
N GLY A 503 27.97 -35.77 16.36
CA GLY A 503 27.72 -36.09 17.76
C GLY A 503 27.94 -34.89 18.69
N LYS A 504 28.54 -35.14 19.85
CA LYS A 504 28.82 -34.09 20.86
C LYS A 504 29.74 -32.99 20.35
N ASP A 505 30.58 -33.26 19.36
CA ASP A 505 31.55 -32.29 18.86
C ASP A 505 30.88 -31.06 18.22
N ALA A 506 29.62 -31.17 17.77
CA ALA A 506 28.83 -30.01 17.33
C ALA A 506 28.70 -28.91 18.40
N PHE A 507 28.81 -29.27 19.68
CA PHE A 507 28.73 -28.34 20.82
C PHE A 507 30.04 -28.21 21.59
N THR A 508 30.92 -29.21 21.56
CA THR A 508 32.18 -29.19 22.34
C THR A 508 33.38 -28.67 21.55
N ASP A 509 33.27 -28.51 20.24
CA ASP A 509 34.37 -27.97 19.43
C ASP A 509 34.76 -26.54 19.87
N ARG A 510 36.05 -26.23 19.73
CA ARG A 510 36.67 -24.94 20.09
C ARG A 510 36.27 -24.42 21.47
N ASN A 511 36.50 -25.30 22.45
CA ASN A 511 36.28 -25.06 23.88
C ASN A 511 34.81 -24.72 24.24
N TYR A 512 33.84 -25.38 23.61
CA TYR A 512 32.41 -25.07 23.79
C TYR A 512 31.97 -23.74 23.19
N TRP A 513 32.41 -23.41 21.98
CA TRP A 513 32.08 -22.13 21.32
C TRP A 513 30.57 -21.85 21.18
N PHE A 514 29.71 -22.86 21.24
CA PHE A 514 28.27 -22.77 20.97
C PHE A 514 27.51 -21.70 21.75
N TRP A 515 27.98 -21.30 22.95
CA TRP A 515 27.29 -20.31 23.77
C TRP A 515 27.53 -18.88 23.25
N VAL A 516 28.65 -18.61 22.57
CA VAL A 516 29.01 -17.27 22.09
C VAL A 516 28.02 -16.74 21.05
N PRO A 517 27.67 -17.50 19.98
CA PRO A 517 26.63 -17.13 19.03
C PRO A 517 25.21 -16.97 19.59
N ILE A 518 24.99 -17.37 20.85
CA ILE A 518 23.69 -17.24 21.51
C ILE A 518 23.69 -15.99 22.40
N VAL A 519 24.65 -15.90 23.32
CA VAL A 519 24.70 -14.85 24.33
C VAL A 519 25.11 -13.51 23.72
N GLY A 520 26.22 -13.49 22.96
CA GLY A 520 26.78 -12.26 22.41
C GLY A 520 25.77 -11.49 21.55
N PRO A 521 25.11 -12.13 20.57
CA PRO A 521 24.11 -11.46 19.75
C PRO A 521 22.88 -11.01 20.51
N THR A 522 22.39 -11.82 21.44
CA THR A 522 21.20 -11.49 22.24
C THR A 522 21.44 -10.23 23.08
N VAL A 523 22.60 -10.13 23.73
CA VAL A 523 23.01 -8.94 24.48
C VAL A 523 23.24 -7.76 23.52
N GLY A 524 24.01 -7.98 22.45
CA GLY A 524 24.34 -6.96 21.47
C GLY A 524 23.11 -6.30 20.85
N ALA A 525 22.18 -7.08 20.31
CA ALA A 525 20.97 -6.55 19.68
C ALA A 525 20.15 -5.65 20.62
N VAL A 526 20.01 -6.05 21.89
CA VAL A 526 19.30 -5.26 22.90
C VAL A 526 20.06 -3.97 23.21
N VAL A 527 21.37 -4.04 23.44
CA VAL A 527 22.21 -2.87 23.71
C VAL A 527 22.16 -1.88 22.54
N GLY A 528 22.28 -2.36 21.30
CA GLY A 528 22.21 -1.52 20.10
C GLY A 528 20.86 -0.84 19.92
N ALA A 529 19.77 -1.58 20.13
CA ALA A 529 18.42 -1.03 20.10
C ALA A 529 18.20 0.04 21.17
N TRP A 530 18.70 -0.19 22.39
CA TRP A 530 18.66 0.80 23.47
C TRP A 530 19.51 2.02 23.18
N LEU A 531 20.70 1.85 22.60
CA LEU A 531 21.56 2.96 22.24
C LEU A 531 20.85 3.90 21.24
N TYR A 532 20.14 3.34 20.25
CA TYR A 532 19.29 4.12 19.36
C TYR A 532 18.19 4.85 20.13
N ASN A 533 17.51 4.14 21.04
CA ASN A 533 16.43 4.72 21.84
C ASN A 533 16.93 5.90 22.69
N LEU A 534 17.98 5.68 23.47
CA LEU A 534 18.54 6.66 24.41
C LEU A 534 19.15 7.88 23.70
N CYS A 535 19.82 7.68 22.57
CA CYS A 535 20.54 8.77 21.90
C CYS A 535 19.72 9.51 20.85
N VAL A 536 18.76 8.83 20.21
CA VAL A 536 18.01 9.38 19.06
C VAL A 536 16.52 9.45 19.34
N ASP A 537 15.89 8.36 19.75
CA ASP A 537 14.43 8.28 19.94
C ASP A 537 13.96 9.25 21.04
N LEU A 538 14.53 9.15 22.25
CA LEU A 538 14.17 9.97 23.41
C LEU A 538 14.34 11.47 23.20
N HIS A 539 15.24 11.86 22.30
CA HIS A 539 15.55 13.26 22.02
C HIS A 539 14.89 13.79 20.74
N SER A 540 14.18 12.93 20.01
CA SER A 540 13.45 13.33 18.82
C SER A 540 12.21 14.14 19.22
N PRO A 541 11.85 15.19 18.45
CA PRO A 541 10.62 15.93 18.68
C PRO A 541 9.44 14.95 18.74
N LYS A 542 8.53 15.14 19.69
CA LYS A 542 7.31 14.34 19.71
C LYS A 542 6.54 14.64 18.41
N PRO A 543 5.81 13.67 17.85
CA PRO A 543 4.98 13.91 16.66
C PRO A 543 4.11 15.17 16.86
N GLU A 544 3.56 15.33 18.06
CA GLU A 544 2.77 16.47 18.52
C GLU A 544 3.46 17.85 18.35
N ASP A 545 4.80 17.88 18.36
CA ASP A 545 5.62 19.10 18.34
C ASP A 545 6.21 19.44 16.95
N ASP A 546 6.09 18.56 15.93
CA ASP A 546 6.59 18.78 14.56
C ASP A 546 5.50 18.51 13.49
N PRO A 547 4.82 19.56 12.99
CA PRO A 547 3.73 19.42 12.03
C PRO A 547 4.16 18.85 10.67
N THR A 548 5.45 18.88 10.32
CA THR A 548 5.95 18.32 9.06
C THR A 548 6.04 16.79 9.10
N LYS A 549 6.35 16.21 10.28
CA LYS A 549 6.40 14.77 10.49
C LYS A 549 5.05 14.14 10.77
N ASN A 550 4.12 14.86 11.40
CA ASN A 550 2.72 14.40 11.48
C ASN A 550 2.11 14.21 10.09
N GLY A 551 2.47 15.05 9.13
CA GLY A 551 2.10 14.86 7.72
C GLY A 551 2.57 13.51 7.17
N PHE A 552 3.85 13.16 7.37
CA PHE A 552 4.41 11.88 6.91
C PHE A 552 3.86 10.66 7.66
N LEU A 553 3.70 10.76 8.99
CA LEU A 553 3.17 9.68 9.84
C LEU A 553 1.67 9.43 9.58
N ARG A 554 0.88 10.48 9.35
CA ARG A 554 -0.53 10.38 8.92
C ARG A 554 -0.66 9.83 7.51
N GLN A 555 0.17 10.31 6.58
CA GLN A 555 0.12 9.88 5.18
C GLN A 555 0.45 8.38 5.01
N ASN A 556 1.15 7.78 5.98
CA ASN A 556 1.48 6.35 6.00
C ASN A 556 0.69 5.53 7.05
N GLY A 557 -0.31 6.11 7.73
CA GLY A 557 -1.17 5.39 8.69
C GLY A 557 -0.45 4.89 9.96
N ILE A 558 0.57 5.61 10.42
CA ILE A 558 1.45 5.15 11.51
C ILE A 558 1.04 5.73 12.89
N GLU A 559 0.32 6.86 12.93
CA GLU A 559 -0.12 7.51 14.19
C GLU A 559 -0.94 6.59 15.11
N GLU A 560 -1.91 5.81 14.59
CA GLU A 560 -2.76 4.92 15.41
C GLU A 560 -1.98 3.80 16.14
N LYS A 561 -0.82 3.41 15.61
CA LYS A 561 0.05 2.41 16.25
C LYS A 561 0.95 2.97 17.34
N TRP A 562 1.22 4.28 17.33
CA TRP A 562 2.04 4.90 18.37
C TRP A 562 1.29 5.07 19.69
N GLU A 563 -0.02 5.33 19.63
CA GLU A 563 -0.87 5.39 20.83
C GLU A 563 -1.02 4.03 21.50
N THR A 564 -1.03 2.94 20.73
CA THR A 564 -1.11 1.56 21.26
C THR A 564 0.22 1.01 21.78
N VAL A 565 1.36 1.67 21.50
CA VAL A 565 2.69 1.29 22.01
C VAL A 565 2.99 1.95 23.37
N ARG A 566 2.31 3.03 23.75
CA ARG A 566 2.33 3.52 25.14
C ARG A 566 1.48 2.55 25.97
N GLY A 567 2.14 1.70 26.75
CA GLY A 567 1.45 0.86 27.72
C GLY A 567 0.65 1.73 28.71
N PRO A 568 -0.42 1.19 29.33
CA PRO A 568 -1.31 1.93 30.23
C PRO A 568 -0.66 2.51 31.50
N ASN A 569 0.66 2.45 31.65
CA ASN A 569 1.40 2.90 32.83
C ASN A 569 2.03 4.31 32.70
N ASP A 570 1.93 4.97 31.55
CA ASP A 570 2.50 6.32 31.37
C ASP A 570 1.66 7.46 31.99
N GLU A 571 0.51 7.15 32.61
CA GLU A 571 -0.29 8.14 33.35
C GLU A 571 0.20 8.41 34.79
N VAL A 572 1.23 7.70 35.30
CA VAL A 572 1.63 7.78 36.72
C VAL A 572 2.83 8.74 36.98
N ARG A 573 3.20 9.61 36.05
CA ARG A 573 4.15 10.72 36.32
C ARG A 573 3.49 12.10 36.20
N LYS A 574 2.43 12.29 36.97
CA LYS A 574 1.96 13.61 37.41
C LYS A 574 1.84 13.59 38.93
N ASP A 575 2.96 13.85 39.58
CA ASP A 575 3.07 14.50 40.90
C ASP A 575 4.46 14.16 41.43
N LEU A 576 5.33 15.16 41.47
CA LEU A 576 6.41 15.36 42.44
C LEU A 576 7.27 16.55 41.96
N SER A 577 6.75 17.76 42.17
CA SER A 577 7.56 18.93 42.54
C SER A 577 6.65 20.09 42.97
N THR A 578 6.10 19.99 44.18
CA THR A 578 5.86 21.16 45.02
C THR A 578 7.04 21.29 45.99
N ASP A 579 7.51 22.53 46.15
CA ASP A 579 8.39 23.04 47.21
C ASP A 579 9.84 22.53 47.24
N PHE A 580 10.75 23.28 46.60
CA PHE A 580 11.90 24.01 47.21
C PHE A 580 12.76 24.69 46.15
#